data_AF-A0A956WSU1-F1
#
_entry.id   AF-A0A956WSU1-F1
#
_cell.length_a   1.000
_cell.length_b   1.000
_cell.length_c   1.000
_cell.angle_alpha   90.00
_cell.angle_beta   90.00
_cell.angle_gamma   90.00
#
_symmetry.space_group_name_H-M   'P 1'
#
loop_
_entity.id
_entity.type
_entity.pdbx_description
1 polymer ?
#
loop_
_entity_poly.entity_id
_entity_poly.type
_entity_poly.pdbx_seq_one_letter_code
_entity_poly.pdbx_strand_id
1 'polypeptide(L)'
;SGGGLDNAGTVTIDRSTISSNTADIGGGLVSFGGIITMTNSTVSGNMATLGGGIYAYGNTRIRIINSTISGNHAGSWGGGIYNLADLSLSSSTVAFNQADSDNNGSGLGGGIANSFDGVLTLRNSLVVNNKLERGIFDAYEDCAGTIASAGYNMLRAIPATTCHLVGSMANYVTVDPRIGALAGNGGPTWTHALLGGSPAIDAAAPSGCGDEQQALIAGDQRDYGRPADGDGDGQSRCDIGAYEFGAAPLPTPTPTPTPTPTASPTPQTAYFVYFPFARR
;
A
#
# COMPACT_ATOMS: atom_id res chain seq x y z
N SER A 1 -0.98 6.55 19.89
CA SER A 1 -0.20 7.37 18.95
C SER A 1 0.47 6.47 17.95
N GLY A 2 0.55 6.89 16.68
CA GLY A 2 1.35 6.24 15.65
C GLY A 2 2.80 6.73 15.68
N GLY A 3 3.75 5.87 15.30
CA GLY A 3 5.17 6.20 15.42
C GLY A 3 5.66 7.17 14.35
N GLY A 4 5.20 7.01 13.11
CA GLY A 4 5.53 7.92 12.00
C GLY A 4 4.42 8.93 11.69
N LEU A 5 3.17 8.48 11.62
CA LEU A 5 2.02 9.31 11.26
C LEU A 5 0.78 8.96 12.08
N ASP A 6 0.12 9.98 12.63
CA ASP A 6 -1.15 9.87 13.35
C ASP A 6 -2.22 10.71 12.64
N ASN A 7 -3.22 10.02 12.07
CA ASN A 7 -4.23 10.66 11.21
C ASN A 7 -5.64 10.63 11.82
N ALA A 8 -6.30 11.79 11.79
CA ALA A 8 -7.74 11.93 12.02
C ALA A 8 -8.44 12.74 10.90
N GLY A 9 -7.73 13.11 9.83
CA GLY A 9 -8.22 13.90 8.70
C GLY A 9 -7.98 13.20 7.36
N THR A 10 -7.81 13.98 6.29
CA THR A 10 -7.50 13.46 4.95
C THR A 10 -6.02 13.63 4.65
N VAL A 11 -5.34 12.54 4.29
CA VAL A 11 -3.91 12.52 3.96
C VAL A 11 -3.66 11.76 2.65
N THR A 12 -2.80 12.32 1.81
CA THR A 12 -2.24 11.64 0.64
C THR A 12 -0.75 11.37 0.89
N ILE A 13 -0.35 10.11 0.73
CA ILE A 13 1.03 9.64 0.85
C ILE A 13 1.45 9.15 -0.53
N ASP A 14 2.17 9.98 -1.27
CA ASP A 14 2.67 9.63 -2.60
C ASP A 14 4.19 9.52 -2.57
N ARG A 15 4.73 8.44 -3.15
CA ARG A 15 6.18 8.25 -3.36
C ARG A 15 7.02 8.46 -2.11
N SER A 16 6.49 8.02 -0.96
CA SER A 16 7.06 8.31 0.35
C SER A 16 7.50 7.02 1.06
N THR A 17 8.47 7.15 1.97
CA THR A 17 8.89 6.04 2.84
C THR A 17 8.58 6.38 4.30
N ILE A 18 7.84 5.49 4.97
CA ILE A 18 7.58 5.53 6.42
C ILE A 18 8.31 4.34 7.03
N SER A 19 9.42 4.58 7.70
CA SER A 19 10.26 3.48 8.17
C SER A 19 10.93 3.68 9.51
N SER A 20 11.24 2.57 10.18
CA SER A 20 12.03 2.53 11.42
C SER A 20 11.40 3.32 12.56
N ASN A 21 10.07 3.39 12.59
CA ASN A 21 9.32 4.03 13.67
C ASN A 21 8.89 2.99 14.71
N THR A 22 8.69 3.43 15.95
CA THR A 22 8.21 2.58 17.05
C THR A 22 7.10 3.29 17.82
N ALA A 23 6.00 2.60 18.08
CA ALA A 23 4.88 3.10 18.88
C ALA A 23 4.09 1.97 19.53
N ASP A 24 3.13 2.28 20.40
CA ASP A 24 2.27 1.23 20.96
C ASP A 24 1.32 0.65 19.90
N ILE A 25 0.82 1.49 18.98
CA ILE A 25 -0.12 1.10 17.92
C ILE A 25 0.25 1.82 16.63
N GLY A 26 0.21 1.13 15.49
CA GLY A 26 0.52 1.74 14.20
C GLY A 26 1.96 2.24 14.16
N GLY A 27 2.92 1.32 14.17
CA GLY A 27 4.35 1.66 14.28
C GLY A 27 4.76 2.67 13.22
N GLY A 28 4.38 2.46 11.97
CA GLY A 28 4.52 3.44 10.90
C GLY A 28 3.39 4.45 10.88
N LEU A 29 2.15 3.96 10.80
CA LEU A 29 0.95 4.79 10.61
C LEU A 29 -0.19 4.31 11.50
N VAL A 30 -0.90 5.26 12.12
CA VAL A 30 -2.19 5.04 12.75
C VAL A 30 -3.24 5.98 12.16
N SER A 31 -4.48 5.49 12.01
CA SER A 31 -5.62 6.33 11.60
C SER A 31 -6.87 6.05 12.42
N PHE A 32 -7.50 7.13 12.90
CA PHE A 32 -8.70 7.14 13.71
C PHE A 32 -9.78 8.03 13.07
N GLY A 33 -10.64 7.42 12.24
CA GLY A 33 -11.71 8.14 11.53
C GLY A 33 -11.25 8.99 10.33
N GLY A 34 -9.99 8.84 9.91
CA GLY A 34 -9.41 9.60 8.80
C GLY A 34 -9.50 8.89 7.44
N ILE A 35 -9.17 9.61 6.37
CA ILE A 35 -9.08 9.09 5.00
C ILE A 35 -7.62 9.14 4.56
N ILE A 36 -7.09 8.01 4.08
CA ILE A 36 -5.73 7.91 3.59
C ILE A 36 -5.73 7.34 2.17
N THR A 37 -5.02 8.01 1.27
CA THR A 37 -4.65 7.46 -0.04
C THR A 37 -3.12 7.33 -0.08
N MET A 38 -2.62 6.11 -0.25
CA MET A 38 -1.19 5.82 -0.34
C MET A 38 -0.85 5.23 -1.70
N THR A 39 0.06 5.88 -2.43
CA THR A 39 0.49 5.52 -3.79
C THR A 39 2.00 5.45 -3.87
N ASN A 40 2.53 4.45 -4.57
CA ASN A 40 3.96 4.32 -4.91
C ASN A 40 4.89 4.43 -3.68
N SER A 41 4.45 3.99 -2.51
CA SER A 41 5.08 4.27 -1.22
C SER A 41 5.53 3.02 -0.51
N THR A 42 6.42 3.17 0.48
CA THR A 42 6.96 2.06 1.27
C THR A 42 6.73 2.29 2.76
N VAL A 43 6.10 1.33 3.44
CA VAL A 43 6.02 1.29 4.90
C VAL A 43 6.87 0.13 5.38
N SER A 44 8.01 0.39 6.03
CA SER A 44 8.96 -0.68 6.35
C SER A 44 9.73 -0.59 7.65
N GLY A 45 10.05 -1.74 8.25
CA GLY A 45 10.90 -1.78 9.44
C GLY A 45 10.29 -1.06 10.65
N ASN A 46 8.96 -0.87 10.70
CA ASN A 46 8.29 -0.23 11.82
C ASN A 46 7.87 -1.27 12.86
N MET A 47 7.77 -0.86 14.12
CA MET A 47 7.47 -1.74 15.25
C MET A 47 6.32 -1.19 16.11
N ALA A 48 5.36 -2.03 16.47
CA ALA A 48 4.34 -1.69 17.45
C ALA A 48 3.80 -2.89 18.22
N THR A 49 2.94 -2.68 19.21
CA THR A 49 2.18 -3.78 19.83
C THR A 49 1.09 -4.28 18.87
N LEU A 50 0.43 -3.35 18.18
CA LEU A 50 -0.67 -3.63 17.24
C LEU A 50 -0.45 -2.87 15.94
N GLY A 51 -0.50 -3.56 14.80
CA GLY A 51 -0.29 -2.93 13.49
C GLY A 51 1.15 -2.42 13.36
N GLY A 52 2.11 -3.33 13.18
CA GLY A 52 3.53 -2.97 13.15
C GLY A 52 3.82 -1.89 12.10
N GLY A 53 3.27 -2.05 10.89
CA GLY A 53 3.28 -1.01 9.86
C GLY A 53 2.11 -0.03 10.02
N ILE A 54 0.89 -0.54 9.86
CA ILE A 54 -0.34 0.27 9.79
C ILE A 54 -1.37 -0.26 10.79
N TYR A 55 -1.99 0.64 11.55
CA TYR A 55 -3.16 0.37 12.37
C TYR A 55 -4.34 1.25 11.93
N ALA A 56 -5.45 0.64 11.53
CA ALA A 56 -6.63 1.35 11.04
C ALA A 56 -7.85 1.04 11.94
N TYR A 57 -8.48 2.09 12.47
CA TYR A 57 -9.62 1.95 13.39
C TYR A 57 -10.70 3.01 13.18
N GLY A 58 -11.91 2.70 13.63
CA GLY A 58 -13.08 3.59 13.58
C GLY A 58 -13.58 3.78 12.14
N ASN A 59 -14.10 4.97 11.83
CA ASN A 59 -14.58 5.30 10.48
C ASN A 59 -13.45 5.58 9.47
N THR A 60 -12.27 4.98 9.68
CA THR A 60 -11.11 5.16 8.81
C THR A 60 -11.37 4.52 7.44
N ARG A 61 -10.91 5.18 6.38
CA ARG A 61 -10.80 4.59 5.04
C ARG A 61 -9.37 4.68 4.52
N ILE A 62 -8.76 3.56 4.15
CA ILE A 62 -7.42 3.53 3.57
C ILE A 62 -7.45 2.89 2.19
N ARG A 63 -6.90 3.60 1.21
CA ARG A 63 -6.62 3.08 -0.14
C ARG A 63 -5.12 2.94 -0.32
N ILE A 64 -4.64 1.75 -0.64
CA ILE A 64 -3.22 1.47 -0.90
C ILE A 64 -3.06 0.96 -2.32
N ILE A 65 -2.24 1.66 -3.11
CA ILE A 65 -2.05 1.39 -4.54
C ILE A 65 -0.55 1.37 -4.83
N ASN A 66 -0.07 0.37 -5.58
CA ASN A 66 1.35 0.26 -5.97
C ASN A 66 2.33 0.49 -4.81
N SER A 67 2.03 -0.04 -3.64
CA SER A 67 2.84 0.25 -2.45
C SER A 67 3.35 -1.02 -1.81
N THR A 68 4.46 -0.90 -1.11
CA THR A 68 5.14 -2.01 -0.43
C THR A 68 5.07 -1.81 1.08
N ILE A 69 4.49 -2.77 1.80
CA ILE A 69 4.47 -2.84 3.26
C ILE A 69 5.34 -4.03 3.67
N SER A 70 6.52 -3.78 4.24
CA SER A 70 7.51 -4.84 4.43
C SER A 70 8.36 -4.77 5.67
N GLY A 71 8.68 -5.92 6.28
CA GLY A 71 9.60 -5.98 7.42
C GLY A 71 9.08 -5.28 8.67
N ASN A 72 7.77 -5.08 8.80
CA ASN A 72 7.18 -4.47 9.98
C ASN A 72 6.85 -5.54 11.04
N HIS A 73 6.92 -5.16 12.32
CA HIS A 73 6.86 -6.07 13.46
C HIS A 73 5.76 -5.63 14.43
N ALA A 74 4.85 -6.55 14.74
CA ALA A 74 3.82 -6.37 15.76
C ALA A 74 4.06 -7.32 16.94
N GLY A 75 4.01 -6.81 18.16
CA GLY A 75 4.02 -7.63 19.36
C GLY A 75 2.85 -8.61 19.39
N SER A 76 1.69 -8.23 18.84
CA SER A 76 0.50 -9.08 18.84
C SER A 76 -0.13 -9.23 17.44
N TRP A 77 -0.96 -8.30 16.95
CA TRP A 77 -1.75 -8.50 15.71
C TRP A 77 -1.27 -7.63 14.55
N GLY A 78 -1.28 -8.19 13.34
CA GLY A 78 -1.07 -7.42 12.11
C GLY A 78 0.36 -6.88 12.00
N GLY A 79 1.32 -7.75 11.68
CA GLY A 79 2.73 -7.33 11.57
C GLY A 79 2.90 -6.21 10.56
N GLY A 80 2.31 -6.39 9.37
CA GLY A 80 2.21 -5.34 8.36
C GLY A 80 1.05 -4.39 8.65
N ILE A 81 -0.16 -4.94 8.70
CA ILE A 81 -1.40 -4.17 8.82
C ILE A 81 -2.32 -4.83 9.84
N TYR A 82 -2.82 -4.05 10.79
CA TYR A 82 -3.98 -4.43 11.58
C TYR A 82 -5.18 -3.55 11.21
N ASN A 83 -6.18 -4.15 10.59
CA ASN A 83 -7.37 -3.48 10.10
C ASN A 83 -8.59 -3.78 10.97
N LEU A 84 -9.22 -2.70 11.46
CA LEU A 84 -10.54 -2.70 12.11
C LEU A 84 -11.47 -1.66 11.43
N ALA A 85 -11.18 -1.31 10.17
CA ALA A 85 -11.85 -0.25 9.41
C ALA A 85 -12.02 -0.64 7.93
N ASP A 86 -12.27 0.32 7.04
CA ASP A 86 -12.39 0.10 5.59
C ASP A 86 -11.02 0.25 4.90
N LEU A 87 -10.50 -0.84 4.32
CA LEU A 87 -9.18 -0.87 3.70
C LEU A 87 -9.20 -1.60 2.35
N SER A 88 -8.58 -0.99 1.33
CA SER A 88 -8.33 -1.62 0.04
C SER A 88 -6.84 -1.65 -0.31
N LEU A 89 -6.38 -2.77 -0.88
CA LEU A 89 -5.08 -2.87 -1.56
C LEU A 89 -5.30 -3.23 -3.03
N SER A 90 -4.66 -2.47 -3.92
CA SER A 90 -4.59 -2.73 -5.35
C SER A 90 -3.15 -2.74 -5.82
N SER A 91 -2.76 -3.78 -6.57
CA SER A 91 -1.40 -3.93 -7.13
C SER A 91 -0.31 -3.61 -6.10
N SER A 92 -0.46 -4.12 -4.88
CA SER A 92 0.42 -3.79 -3.75
C SER A 92 1.05 -5.04 -3.15
N THR A 93 2.16 -4.87 -2.44
CA THR A 93 2.91 -5.97 -1.84
C THR A 93 2.97 -5.81 -0.32
N VAL A 94 2.51 -6.81 0.42
CA VAL A 94 2.65 -6.94 1.88
C VAL A 94 3.52 -8.16 2.15
N ALA A 95 4.78 -7.97 2.52
CA ALA A 95 5.72 -9.08 2.62
C ALA A 95 6.70 -9.00 3.78
N PHE A 96 7.16 -10.15 4.26
CA PHE A 96 8.18 -10.23 5.31
C PHE A 96 7.83 -9.49 6.60
N ASN A 97 6.55 -9.29 6.89
CA ASN A 97 6.11 -8.72 8.15
C ASN A 97 5.93 -9.83 9.20
N GLN A 98 6.06 -9.46 10.48
CA GLN A 98 5.99 -10.39 11.60
C GLN A 98 4.98 -9.92 12.64
N ALA A 99 4.13 -10.83 13.10
CA ALA A 99 3.27 -10.63 14.27
C ALA A 99 3.63 -11.62 15.39
N ASP A 100 3.05 -11.45 16.57
CA ASP A 100 3.35 -12.22 17.78
C ASP A 100 4.82 -12.10 18.23
N SER A 101 5.51 -10.99 17.93
CA SER A 101 6.94 -10.80 18.27
C SER A 101 7.23 -10.79 19.78
N ASP A 102 6.21 -10.70 20.64
CA ASP A 102 6.36 -10.90 22.08
C ASP A 102 6.32 -12.39 22.51
N ASN A 103 6.03 -13.28 21.55
CA ASN A 103 6.04 -14.73 21.65
C ASN A 103 5.12 -15.26 22.78
N ASN A 104 3.99 -14.60 23.01
CA ASN A 104 3.00 -15.04 24.00
C ASN A 104 1.94 -16.00 23.40
N GLY A 105 1.93 -16.19 22.08
CA GLY A 105 1.07 -17.13 21.37
C GLY A 105 -0.33 -16.62 21.03
N SER A 106 -0.61 -15.33 21.25
CA SER A 106 -1.93 -14.73 21.03
C SER A 106 -2.03 -13.88 19.76
N GLY A 107 -0.88 -13.55 19.13
CA GLY A 107 -0.84 -12.79 17.90
C GLY A 107 -1.33 -13.57 16.67
N LEU A 108 -1.87 -12.83 15.70
CA LEU A 108 -2.35 -13.32 14.40
C LEU A 108 -2.08 -12.30 13.29
N GLY A 109 -2.00 -12.81 12.05
CA GLY A 109 -1.85 -12.03 10.83
C GLY A 109 -0.47 -11.39 10.73
N GLY A 110 0.57 -12.21 10.50
CA GLY A 110 1.93 -11.71 10.25
C GLY A 110 1.96 -10.61 9.19
N GLY A 111 1.25 -10.80 8.08
CA GLY A 111 1.06 -9.77 7.06
C GLY A 111 -0.08 -8.84 7.42
N ILE A 112 -1.30 -9.37 7.37
CA ILE A 112 -2.52 -8.59 7.58
C ILE A 112 -3.46 -9.29 8.58
N ALA A 113 -3.75 -8.66 9.70
CA ALA A 113 -4.89 -9.04 10.53
C ALA A 113 -6.10 -8.18 10.15
N ASN A 114 -7.20 -8.79 9.70
CA ASN A 114 -8.48 -8.12 9.51
C ASN A 114 -9.45 -8.57 10.62
N SER A 115 -9.77 -7.68 11.56
CA SER A 115 -10.72 -7.97 12.63
C SER A 115 -12.15 -7.99 12.12
N PHE A 116 -13.08 -8.50 12.96
CA PHE A 116 -14.50 -8.66 12.61
C PHE A 116 -15.18 -7.37 12.15
N ASP A 117 -14.79 -6.22 12.71
CA ASP A 117 -15.33 -4.90 12.32
C ASP A 117 -14.67 -4.31 11.06
N GLY A 118 -13.60 -4.96 10.56
CA GLY A 118 -12.84 -4.52 9.41
C GLY A 118 -13.38 -5.07 8.10
N VAL A 119 -13.39 -4.21 7.08
CA VAL A 119 -13.61 -4.59 5.68
C VAL A 119 -12.28 -4.46 4.95
N LEU A 120 -11.79 -5.57 4.42
CA LEU A 120 -10.55 -5.62 3.65
C LEU A 120 -10.83 -6.13 2.25
N THR A 121 -10.50 -5.34 1.23
CA THR A 121 -10.56 -5.74 -0.18
C THR A 121 -9.16 -5.84 -0.79
N LEU A 122 -8.87 -6.97 -1.45
CA LEU A 122 -7.61 -7.17 -2.18
C LEU A 122 -7.85 -7.38 -3.68
N ARG A 123 -7.06 -6.69 -4.50
CA ARG A 123 -7.01 -6.91 -5.95
C ARG A 123 -5.56 -6.91 -6.43
N ASN A 124 -5.21 -7.84 -7.32
CA ASN A 124 -3.90 -7.85 -7.99
C ASN A 124 -2.72 -7.77 -6.99
N SER A 125 -2.89 -8.21 -5.74
CA SER A 125 -1.97 -7.89 -4.64
C SER A 125 -1.27 -9.14 -4.11
N LEU A 126 -0.05 -8.93 -3.65
CA LEU A 126 0.83 -9.95 -3.12
C LEU A 126 0.89 -9.83 -1.59
N VAL A 127 0.46 -10.83 -0.84
CA VAL A 127 0.54 -10.88 0.63
C VAL A 127 1.32 -12.14 1.02
N VAL A 128 2.65 -12.07 1.08
CA VAL A 128 3.50 -13.28 1.10
C VAL A 128 4.70 -13.19 2.04
N ASN A 129 5.23 -14.34 2.46
CA ASN A 129 6.42 -14.44 3.30
C ASN A 129 6.30 -13.70 4.65
N ASN A 130 5.08 -13.44 5.11
CA ASN A 130 4.87 -12.93 6.44
C ASN A 130 4.76 -14.10 7.43
N LYS A 131 4.99 -13.82 8.72
CA LYS A 131 5.08 -14.86 9.74
C LYS A 131 4.53 -14.46 11.10
N LEU A 132 4.18 -15.47 11.88
CA LEU A 132 4.07 -15.35 13.33
C LEU A 132 5.34 -15.86 14.01
N GLU A 133 5.75 -15.17 15.05
CA GLU A 133 6.71 -15.69 16.00
C GLU A 133 6.01 -16.52 17.08
N ARG A 134 5.91 -17.84 16.85
CA ARG A 134 5.34 -18.80 17.83
C ARG A 134 6.39 -19.80 18.27
N GLY A 135 7.25 -19.39 19.19
CA GLY A 135 8.28 -20.23 19.79
C GLY A 135 9.23 -20.82 18.74
N ILE A 136 9.48 -22.13 18.82
CA ILE A 136 10.46 -22.83 17.97
C ILE A 136 10.00 -23.10 16.53
N PHE A 137 8.84 -22.58 16.10
CA PHE A 137 8.35 -22.72 14.72
C PHE A 137 7.94 -21.36 14.16
N ASP A 138 8.64 -20.89 13.13
CA ASP A 138 8.16 -19.81 12.27
C ASP A 138 6.90 -20.33 11.53
N ALA A 139 5.72 -19.86 11.94
CA ALA A 139 4.48 -20.17 11.23
C ALA A 139 4.26 -19.10 10.16
N TYR A 140 4.18 -19.52 8.90
CA TYR A 140 3.89 -18.60 7.80
C TYR A 140 2.42 -18.19 7.81
N GLU A 141 2.14 -16.99 8.33
CA GLU A 141 0.79 -16.46 8.39
C GLU A 141 0.72 -15.11 7.68
N ASP A 142 0.33 -15.16 6.41
CA ASP A 142 0.17 -13.96 5.60
C ASP A 142 -1.04 -13.12 6.04
N CYS A 143 -2.05 -13.75 6.59
CA CYS A 143 -3.22 -13.03 7.08
C CYS A 143 -4.00 -13.76 8.17
N ALA A 144 -4.87 -12.99 8.82
CA ALA A 144 -5.93 -13.48 9.69
C ALA A 144 -7.24 -12.72 9.41
N GLY A 145 -8.37 -13.40 9.52
CA GLY A 145 -9.71 -12.83 9.31
C GLY A 145 -10.23 -12.94 7.88
N THR A 146 -11.39 -12.32 7.64
CA THR A 146 -12.06 -12.36 6.33
C THR A 146 -11.46 -11.33 5.38
N ILE A 147 -11.22 -11.71 4.12
CA ILE A 147 -10.72 -10.83 3.07
C ILE A 147 -11.63 -10.94 1.86
N ALA A 148 -12.19 -9.82 1.41
CA ALA A 148 -12.88 -9.73 0.14
C ALA A 148 -11.86 -9.71 -1.00
N SER A 149 -11.74 -10.83 -1.70
CA SER A 149 -10.94 -10.94 -2.91
C SER A 149 -11.73 -10.38 -4.10
N ALA A 150 -11.22 -9.29 -4.67
CA ALA A 150 -11.60 -8.79 -5.99
C ALA A 150 -10.81 -9.46 -7.13
N GLY A 151 -10.08 -10.54 -6.80
CA GLY A 151 -9.40 -11.43 -7.75
C GLY A 151 -7.90 -11.15 -7.92
N TYR A 152 -7.21 -12.20 -8.39
CA TYR A 152 -5.81 -12.19 -8.80
C TYR A 152 -4.85 -11.76 -7.69
N ASN A 153 -5.07 -12.27 -6.48
CA ASN A 153 -4.14 -12.06 -5.38
C ASN A 153 -3.23 -13.29 -5.23
N MET A 154 -2.09 -13.10 -4.60
CA MET A 154 -1.20 -14.20 -4.25
C MET A 154 -0.84 -14.10 -2.78
N LEU A 155 -1.20 -15.11 -1.99
CA LEU A 155 -1.03 -15.08 -0.55
C LEU A 155 -1.03 -16.47 0.07
N ARG A 156 -0.17 -16.78 1.04
CA ARG A 156 -0.11 -18.12 1.63
C ARG A 156 -0.78 -18.16 3.00
N ALA A 157 -1.88 -18.91 3.08
CA ALA A 157 -2.60 -19.17 4.34
C ALA A 157 -2.19 -20.55 4.89
N ILE A 158 -1.18 -20.60 5.77
CA ILE A 158 -0.79 -21.85 6.45
C ILE A 158 -0.77 -21.64 7.97
N PRO A 159 -1.73 -22.22 8.73
CA PRO A 159 -2.83 -23.07 8.26
C PRO A 159 -3.91 -22.27 7.51
N ALA A 160 -4.62 -22.95 6.61
CA ALA A 160 -5.70 -22.35 5.79
C ALA A 160 -6.89 -21.79 6.58
N THR A 161 -6.88 -21.92 7.92
CA THR A 161 -7.97 -21.53 8.81
C THR A 161 -7.90 -20.08 9.28
N THR A 162 -6.78 -19.39 9.08
CA THR A 162 -6.60 -18.04 9.64
C THR A 162 -7.01 -16.97 8.63
N CYS A 163 -6.66 -17.12 7.35
CA CYS A 163 -7.19 -16.28 6.28
C CYS A 163 -8.48 -16.87 5.69
N HIS A 164 -9.58 -16.11 5.71
CA HIS A 164 -10.83 -16.48 5.06
C HIS A 164 -11.07 -15.61 3.82
N LEU A 165 -10.65 -16.09 2.64
CA LEU A 165 -10.88 -15.39 1.39
C LEU A 165 -12.33 -15.59 0.91
N VAL A 166 -13.04 -14.49 0.65
CA VAL A 166 -14.38 -14.48 0.04
C VAL A 166 -14.35 -13.78 -1.31
N GLY A 167 -15.02 -14.31 -2.32
CA GLY A 167 -14.97 -13.79 -3.70
C GLY A 167 -13.92 -14.50 -4.57
N SER A 168 -14.39 -14.99 -5.74
CA SER A 168 -13.74 -15.57 -6.93
C SER A 168 -12.24 -15.27 -7.21
N MET A 169 -11.49 -15.97 -8.08
CA MET A 169 -11.36 -17.39 -8.52
C MET A 169 -9.86 -17.70 -8.82
N ALA A 170 -8.96 -16.73 -8.69
CA ALA A 170 -7.52 -16.91 -8.86
C ALA A 170 -6.81 -16.29 -7.65
N ASN A 171 -6.61 -17.11 -6.62
CA ASN A 171 -5.73 -16.80 -5.50
C ASN A 171 -4.64 -17.88 -5.49
N TYR A 172 -3.37 -17.48 -5.58
CA TYR A 172 -2.25 -18.41 -5.57
C TYR A 172 -1.78 -18.61 -4.12
N VAL A 173 -2.24 -19.69 -3.48
CA VAL A 173 -2.09 -19.84 -2.02
C VAL A 173 -0.89 -20.69 -1.58
N THR A 174 -0.28 -21.44 -2.47
CA THR A 174 0.62 -22.54 -2.05
C THR A 174 1.95 -22.61 -2.79
N VAL A 175 2.27 -21.61 -3.61
CA VAL A 175 3.51 -21.57 -4.40
C VAL A 175 4.47 -20.50 -3.88
N ASP A 176 5.77 -20.77 -3.96
CA ASP A 176 6.81 -19.78 -3.62
C ASP A 176 6.65 -18.53 -4.50
N PRO A 177 6.49 -17.33 -3.92
CA PRO A 177 6.32 -16.09 -4.68
C PRO A 177 7.57 -15.68 -5.44
N ARG A 178 8.76 -16.21 -5.11
CA ARG A 178 10.04 -15.88 -5.77
C ARG A 178 10.24 -14.36 -5.90
N ILE A 179 10.26 -13.69 -4.76
CA ILE A 179 10.54 -12.25 -4.66
C ILE A 179 11.91 -12.00 -4.04
N GLY A 180 12.57 -10.95 -4.50
CA GLY A 180 13.84 -10.48 -3.95
C GLY A 180 13.69 -9.76 -2.61
N ALA A 181 14.82 -9.39 -2.01
CA ALA A 181 14.84 -8.55 -0.81
C ALA A 181 14.23 -7.16 -1.08
N LEU A 182 13.80 -6.48 -0.01
CA LEU A 182 13.41 -5.08 -0.09
C LEU A 182 14.64 -4.26 -0.47
N ALA A 183 14.62 -3.60 -1.62
CA ALA A 183 15.78 -2.87 -2.14
C ALA A 183 15.37 -1.73 -3.08
N GLY A 184 16.34 -0.88 -3.42
CA GLY A 184 16.19 0.13 -4.47
C GLY A 184 16.24 -0.51 -5.87
N ASN A 185 15.13 -1.09 -6.33
CA ASN A 185 15.01 -1.73 -7.64
C ASN A 185 14.63 -0.75 -8.77
N GLY A 186 15.09 0.50 -8.65
CA GLY A 186 14.59 1.65 -9.41
C GLY A 186 13.41 2.35 -8.74
N GLY A 187 13.00 3.49 -9.29
CA GLY A 187 11.88 4.26 -8.77
C GLY A 187 12.18 5.12 -7.53
N PRO A 188 11.16 5.77 -6.96
CA PRO A 188 11.31 6.71 -5.84
C PRO A 188 11.40 6.04 -4.46
N THR A 189 10.93 4.79 -4.32
CA THR A 189 10.82 4.08 -3.03
C THR A 189 11.19 2.60 -3.19
N TRP A 190 11.53 1.92 -2.08
CA TRP A 190 12.00 0.53 -2.14
C TRP A 190 10.85 -0.46 -2.41
N THR A 191 11.14 -1.46 -3.22
CA THR A 191 10.21 -2.51 -3.65
C THR A 191 10.79 -3.91 -3.42
N HIS A 192 9.95 -4.93 -3.52
CA HIS A 192 10.40 -6.31 -3.74
C HIS A 192 10.32 -6.62 -5.24
N ALA A 193 11.47 -6.84 -5.88
CA ALA A 193 11.49 -7.26 -7.28
C ALA A 193 10.97 -8.70 -7.41
N LEU A 194 10.18 -8.97 -8.47
CA LEU A 194 9.89 -10.35 -8.87
C LEU A 194 11.15 -10.96 -9.47
N LEU A 195 11.45 -12.22 -9.10
CA LEU A 195 12.55 -12.98 -9.68
C LEU A 195 12.05 -13.79 -10.88
N GLY A 196 12.97 -14.15 -11.78
CA GLY A 196 12.65 -14.94 -12.97
C GLY A 196 11.90 -16.23 -12.62
N GLY A 197 10.77 -16.46 -13.31
CA GLY A 197 9.89 -17.60 -13.07
C GLY A 197 9.03 -17.47 -11.81
N SER A 198 8.85 -16.26 -11.27
CA SER A 198 7.85 -16.00 -10.24
C SER A 198 6.44 -16.27 -10.78
N PRO A 199 5.56 -16.95 -10.02
CA PRO A 199 4.16 -17.16 -10.40
C PRO A 199 3.32 -15.88 -10.37
N ALA A 200 3.89 -14.75 -9.90
CA ALA A 200 3.24 -13.45 -9.93
C ALA A 200 3.44 -12.71 -11.27
N ILE A 201 4.36 -13.19 -12.12
CA ILE A 201 4.62 -12.62 -13.44
C ILE A 201 3.43 -12.90 -14.36
N ASP A 202 2.96 -11.87 -15.07
CA ASP A 202 1.85 -11.90 -16.02
C ASP A 202 0.57 -12.52 -15.43
N ALA A 203 0.36 -12.38 -14.11
CA ALA A 203 -0.65 -13.12 -13.35
C ALA A 203 -1.86 -12.29 -12.86
N ALA A 204 -1.84 -10.96 -12.98
CA ALA A 204 -2.90 -10.06 -12.52
C ALA A 204 -4.12 -10.04 -13.44
N ALA A 205 -5.23 -9.36 -13.12
CA ALA A 205 -6.45 -9.45 -13.92
C ALA A 205 -6.24 -9.23 -15.45
N PRO A 206 -6.84 -10.05 -16.35
CA PRO A 206 -6.80 -9.82 -17.81
C PRO A 206 -7.40 -8.48 -18.23
N SER A 207 -8.25 -7.88 -17.40
CA SER A 207 -8.78 -6.53 -17.59
C SER A 207 -7.80 -5.42 -17.19
N GLY A 208 -6.60 -5.77 -16.72
CA GLY A 208 -5.51 -4.85 -16.33
C GLY A 208 -5.38 -4.60 -14.82
N CYS A 209 -4.31 -3.89 -14.46
CA CYS A 209 -4.02 -3.39 -13.11
C CYS A 209 -4.97 -2.26 -12.72
N GLY A 210 -6.23 -2.58 -12.46
CA GLY A 210 -7.18 -1.61 -11.93
C GLY A 210 -6.96 -1.33 -10.45
N ASP A 211 -7.18 -0.08 -10.03
CA ASP A 211 -7.41 0.25 -8.62
C ASP A 211 -8.76 -0.31 -8.12
N GLU A 212 -9.21 0.10 -6.92
CA GLU A 212 -10.47 -0.41 -6.41
C GLU A 212 -11.71 0.09 -7.17
N GLN A 213 -11.60 1.18 -7.93
CA GLN A 213 -12.63 1.63 -8.90
C GLN A 213 -12.41 1.07 -10.30
N GLN A 214 -11.45 0.16 -10.48
CA GLN A 214 -11.04 -0.41 -11.76
C GLN A 214 -10.43 0.61 -12.74
N ALA A 215 -9.99 1.78 -12.26
CA ALA A 215 -9.21 2.70 -13.07
C ALA A 215 -7.82 2.09 -13.33
N LEU A 216 -7.42 2.02 -14.60
CA LEU A 216 -6.15 1.41 -14.98
C LEU A 216 -4.96 2.21 -14.47
N ILE A 217 -4.04 1.50 -13.84
CA ILE A 217 -2.79 2.05 -13.34
C ILE A 217 -1.71 1.91 -14.43
N ALA A 218 -1.13 3.04 -14.84
CA ALA A 218 -0.23 3.10 -16.00
C ALA A 218 1.20 2.58 -15.73
N GLY A 219 1.62 2.56 -14.47
CA GLY A 219 2.94 2.07 -14.09
C GLY A 219 2.92 1.37 -12.73
N ASP A 220 4.01 0.71 -12.38
CA ASP A 220 4.22 0.11 -11.06
C ASP A 220 4.73 1.13 -10.03
N GLN A 221 5.09 0.69 -8.82
CA GLN A 221 5.61 1.55 -7.75
C GLN A 221 6.82 2.40 -8.17
N ARG A 222 7.54 1.98 -9.21
CA ARG A 222 8.77 2.59 -9.71
C ARG A 222 8.54 3.52 -10.89
N ASP A 223 7.30 3.68 -11.33
CA ASP A 223 6.90 4.23 -12.63
C ASP A 223 7.35 3.41 -13.83
N TYR A 224 7.44 2.09 -13.71
CA TYR A 224 7.71 1.24 -14.86
C TYR A 224 6.38 0.85 -15.50
N GLY A 225 6.29 0.95 -16.83
CA GLY A 225 5.02 0.84 -17.55
C GLY A 225 4.33 -0.51 -17.36
N ARG A 226 2.99 -0.48 -17.25
CA ARG A 226 2.14 -1.67 -17.15
C ARG A 226 1.11 -1.72 -18.29
N PRO A 227 0.79 -2.91 -18.83
CA PRO A 227 1.44 -4.20 -18.60
C PRO A 227 2.75 -4.36 -19.38
N ALA A 228 3.62 -5.26 -18.93
CA ALA A 228 4.77 -5.79 -19.67
C ALA A 228 4.51 -7.25 -20.09
N ASP A 229 5.30 -7.78 -21.03
CA ASP A 229 5.36 -9.22 -21.35
C ASP A 229 6.57 -9.78 -20.58
N GLY A 230 6.33 -10.19 -19.34
CA GLY A 230 7.36 -10.57 -18.38
C GLY A 230 7.89 -11.99 -18.58
N ASP A 231 7.06 -12.90 -19.09
CA ASP A 231 7.43 -14.29 -19.38
C ASP A 231 7.86 -14.54 -20.84
N GLY A 232 7.64 -13.58 -21.73
CA GLY A 232 8.10 -13.60 -23.12
C GLY A 232 7.25 -14.46 -24.04
N ASP A 233 6.00 -14.74 -23.69
CA ASP A 233 5.06 -15.51 -24.51
C ASP A 233 4.35 -14.69 -25.60
N GLY A 234 4.57 -13.37 -25.62
CA GLY A 234 3.98 -12.42 -26.55
C GLY A 234 2.64 -11.84 -26.10
N GLN A 235 2.18 -12.10 -24.88
CA GLN A 235 0.98 -11.53 -24.27
C GLN A 235 1.33 -10.69 -23.04
N SER A 236 1.30 -9.36 -23.17
CA SER A 236 1.54 -8.49 -22.02
C SER A 236 0.38 -8.54 -21.03
N ARG A 237 0.67 -8.94 -19.79
CA ARG A 237 -0.29 -8.93 -18.70
C ARG A 237 0.37 -8.33 -17.46
N CYS A 238 -0.43 -7.67 -16.65
CA CYS A 238 0.08 -7.11 -15.42
C CYS A 238 0.62 -8.19 -14.48
N ASP A 239 1.64 -7.85 -13.70
CA ASP A 239 2.08 -8.65 -12.57
C ASP A 239 1.24 -8.42 -11.33
N ILE A 240 1.15 -9.45 -10.48
CA ILE A 240 0.57 -9.35 -9.13
C ILE A 240 1.58 -8.65 -8.21
N GLY A 241 1.12 -7.63 -7.48
CA GLY A 241 1.91 -6.87 -6.51
C GLY A 241 2.41 -5.54 -7.05
N ALA A 242 3.29 -4.87 -6.28
CA ALA A 242 3.74 -3.50 -6.52
C ALA A 242 4.79 -3.33 -7.63
N TYR A 243 5.28 -4.44 -8.21
CA TYR A 243 6.39 -4.48 -9.16
C TYR A 243 5.95 -5.11 -10.48
N GLU A 244 6.45 -4.59 -11.60
CA GLU A 244 6.28 -5.15 -12.96
C GLU A 244 7.62 -5.64 -13.54
N PHE A 245 7.72 -6.94 -13.80
CA PHE A 245 8.86 -7.65 -14.35
C PHE A 245 8.96 -7.41 -15.85
N GLY A 246 10.18 -7.26 -16.37
CA GLY A 246 10.42 -6.97 -17.79
C GLY A 246 10.01 -5.56 -18.25
N ALA A 247 9.37 -4.76 -17.39
CA ALA A 247 8.92 -3.42 -17.73
C ALA A 247 10.07 -2.42 -17.92
N ALA A 248 9.79 -1.36 -18.67
CA ALA A 248 10.67 -0.21 -18.86
C ALA A 248 10.14 1.04 -18.11
N PRO A 249 11.01 1.99 -17.71
CA PRO A 249 10.57 3.24 -17.10
C PRO A 249 9.58 3.99 -18.01
N LEU A 250 8.50 4.51 -17.43
CA LEU A 250 7.64 5.46 -18.09
C LEU A 250 8.43 6.74 -18.39
N PRO A 251 8.16 7.43 -19.51
CA PRO A 251 8.80 8.69 -19.82
C PRO A 251 8.52 9.68 -18.68
N THR A 252 9.59 10.27 -18.14
CA THR A 252 9.44 11.34 -17.15
C THR A 252 8.65 12.47 -17.81
N PRO A 253 7.56 12.98 -17.20
CA PRO A 253 6.85 14.10 -17.77
C PRO A 253 7.83 15.27 -17.91
N THR A 254 8.02 15.75 -19.14
CA THR A 254 8.79 16.97 -19.38
C THR A 254 8.19 18.06 -18.49
N PRO A 255 8.97 18.75 -17.64
CA PRO A 255 8.42 19.79 -16.81
C PRO A 255 7.76 20.82 -17.72
N THR A 256 6.44 20.95 -17.63
CA THR A 256 5.73 22.07 -18.25
C THR A 256 6.35 23.32 -17.65
N PRO A 257 6.95 24.23 -18.46
CA PRO A 257 7.53 25.44 -17.93
C PRO A 257 6.46 26.14 -17.09
N THR A 258 6.77 26.40 -15.82
CA THR A 258 5.90 27.23 -14.98
C THR A 258 5.68 28.53 -15.73
N PRO A 259 4.42 28.94 -16.01
CA PRO A 259 4.18 30.19 -16.71
C PRO A 259 4.87 31.30 -15.91
N THR A 260 5.81 32.00 -16.56
CA THR A 260 6.45 33.17 -15.99
C THR A 260 5.33 34.09 -15.49
N PRO A 261 5.31 34.49 -14.21
CA PRO A 261 4.26 35.36 -13.70
C PRO A 261 4.21 36.62 -14.57
N THR A 262 3.10 36.82 -15.26
CA THR A 262 2.83 38.06 -15.99
C THR A 262 2.88 39.18 -14.97
N ALA A 263 3.73 40.18 -15.19
CA ALA A 263 3.82 41.34 -14.31
C ALA A 263 2.42 41.94 -14.12
N SER A 264 1.98 42.02 -12.87
CA SER A 264 0.71 42.67 -12.53
C SER A 264 0.83 44.15 -12.92
N PRO A 265 -0.17 44.73 -13.62
CA PRO A 265 -0.12 46.15 -13.96
C PRO A 265 -0.04 46.98 -12.67
N THR A 266 0.93 47.89 -12.61
CA THR A 266 1.09 48.84 -11.52
C THR A 266 -0.22 49.60 -11.32
N PRO A 267 -0.81 49.64 -10.11
CA PRO A 267 -2.06 50.36 -9.88
C PRO A 267 -1.88 51.84 -10.21
N GLN A 268 -2.68 52.35 -11.16
CA GLN A 268 -2.74 53.78 -11.44
C GLN A 268 -3.43 54.49 -10.26
N THR A 269 -2.78 55.52 -9.73
CA THR A 269 -3.32 56.34 -8.64
C THR A 269 -4.57 57.08 -9.12
N ALA A 270 -5.74 56.77 -8.57
CA ALA A 270 -6.97 57.52 -8.82
C ALA A 270 -7.01 58.78 -7.94
N TYR A 271 -7.05 59.96 -8.56
CA TYR A 271 -7.27 61.23 -7.87
C TYR A 271 -8.77 61.43 -7.65
N PHE A 272 -9.22 61.46 -6.38
CA PHE A 272 -10.59 61.83 -6.03
C PHE A 272 -10.73 63.35 -5.97
N VAL A 273 -11.62 63.91 -6.80
CA VAL A 273 -12.04 65.32 -6.72
C VAL A 273 -13.21 65.43 -5.74
N TYR A 274 -13.02 66.18 -4.65
CA TYR A 274 -14.01 66.39 -3.60
C TYR A 274 -14.92 67.57 -3.94
N PHE A 275 -16.24 67.37 -3.98
CA PHE A 275 -17.22 68.46 -4.06
C PHE A 275 -17.89 68.68 -2.70
N PRO A 276 -17.82 69.89 -2.09
CA PRO A 276 -18.45 70.15 -0.80
C PRO A 276 -19.98 70.32 -0.93
N PHE A 277 -20.72 69.63 -0.06
CA PHE A 277 -22.18 69.74 0.08
C PHE A 277 -22.60 71.11 0.64
N ALA A 278 -23.59 71.74 -0.01
CA ALA A 278 -24.30 72.89 0.52
C ALA A 278 -25.39 72.44 1.50
N ARG A 279 -25.41 73.04 2.70
CA ARG A 279 -26.45 72.82 3.72
C ARG A 279 -27.77 73.50 3.33
N ARG A 280 -28.89 72.86 3.66
CA ARG A 280 -30.07 73.51 4.25
C ARG A 280 -30.53 72.68 5.42
#